data_AF-A0A970PIH4-F1
#
_entry.id   AF-A0A970PIH4-F1
#
_cell.length_a   1.000
_cell.length_b   1.000
_cell.length_c   1.000
_cell.angle_alpha   90.00
_cell.angle_beta   90.00
_cell.angle_gamma   90.00
#
_symmetry.space_group_name_H-M   'P 1'
#
loop_
_entity.id
_entity.type
_entity.pdbx_description
1 polymer ?
#
loop_
_entity_poly.entity_id
_entity_poly.type
_entity_poly.pdbx_seq_one_letter_code
_entity_poly.pdbx_strand_id
1 'polypeptide(L)'
;AVYNPENEEVTIFAVNRNVEHDVDFTSDLRGFEDYQVLEYIVMENDDMKAVNTLNSQKIKPVNKTVYAFDDGIFSTDMKKCSWNVIRFGR
;
A
#
# COMPACT_ATOMS: atom_id res chain seq x y z
N ALA A 1 5.27 -7.51 -7.41
CA ALA A 1 3.86 -7.32 -7.78
C ALA A 1 3.30 -8.66 -8.26
N VAL A 2 1.99 -8.85 -8.17
CA VAL A 2 1.26 -10.00 -8.72
C VAL A 2 0.27 -9.46 -9.74
N TYR A 3 0.30 -10.00 -10.96
CA TYR A 3 -0.62 -9.64 -12.02
C TYR A 3 -1.69 -10.73 -12.17
N ASN A 4 -2.95 -10.32 -12.21
CA ASN A 4 -4.12 -11.15 -12.44
C ASN A 4 -4.77 -10.75 -13.78
N PRO A 5 -4.46 -11.45 -14.89
CA PRO A 5 -4.97 -11.09 -16.22
C PRO A 5 -6.47 -11.34 -16.39
N GLU A 6 -7.06 -12.27 -15.64
CA GLU A 6 -8.50 -12.59 -15.76
C GLU A 6 -9.38 -11.45 -15.25
N ASN A 7 -8.92 -10.74 -14.22
CA ASN A 7 -9.62 -9.61 -13.62
C ASN A 7 -9.05 -8.24 -14.02
N GLU A 8 -8.02 -8.21 -14.87
CA GLU A 8 -7.30 -6.99 -15.22
C GLU A 8 -6.80 -6.21 -13.99
N GLU A 9 -6.19 -6.92 -13.04
CA GLU A 9 -5.70 -6.33 -11.79
C GLU A 9 -4.20 -6.56 -11.60
N VAL A 10 -3.50 -5.57 -11.05
CA VAL A 10 -2.14 -5.74 -10.54
C VAL A 10 -2.08 -5.29 -9.09
N THR A 11 -1.49 -6.13 -8.25
CA THR A 11 -1.35 -5.86 -6.80
C THR A 11 0.12 -5.78 -6.42
N ILE A 12 0.50 -4.68 -5.79
CA ILE A 12 1.81 -4.47 -5.17
C ILE A 12 1.68 -4.80 -3.68
N PHE A 13 2.50 -5.75 -3.21
CA PHE A 13 2.70 -6.02 -1.79
C PHE A 13 4.07 -5.51 -1.38
N ALA A 14 4.11 -4.57 -0.45
CA ALA A 14 5.34 -3.93 0.00
C ALA A 14 5.39 -3.84 1.53
N VAL A 15 6.60 -3.93 2.08
CA VAL A 15 6.85 -3.78 3.52
C VAL A 15 7.99 -2.80 3.70
N ASN A 16 7.73 -1.70 4.42
CA ASN A 16 8.81 -0.86 4.92
C ASN A 16 9.36 -1.48 6.21
N ARG A 17 10.56 -2.06 6.13
CA ARG A 17 11.26 -2.69 7.27
C ARG A 17 12.13 -1.71 8.06
N ASN A 18 12.24 -0.46 7.61
CA ASN A 18 12.95 0.57 8.35
C ASN A 18 12.18 0.86 9.65
N VAL A 19 12.91 0.93 10.77
CA VAL A 19 12.34 1.17 12.10
C VAL A 19 12.41 2.64 12.54
N GLU A 20 13.11 3.45 11.77
CA GLU A 20 13.39 4.86 12.07
C GLU A 20 12.75 5.80 11.05
N HIS A 21 12.74 5.42 9.77
CA HIS A 21 12.40 6.32 8.67
C HIS A 21 11.27 5.79 7.79
N ASP A 22 10.44 6.74 7.36
CA ASP A 22 9.52 6.54 6.25
C ASP A 22 10.32 6.39 4.95
N VAL A 23 9.73 5.77 3.93
CA VAL A 23 10.37 5.51 2.64
C VAL A 23 9.48 6.06 1.53
N ASP A 24 10.06 6.92 0.70
CA ASP A 24 9.45 7.38 -0.54
C ASP A 24 9.36 6.19 -1.49
N PHE A 25 8.13 5.76 -1.79
CA PHE A 25 7.87 4.65 -2.68
C PHE A 25 7.29 5.18 -3.99
N THR A 26 7.82 4.71 -5.12
CA THR A 26 7.30 5.00 -6.46
C THR A 26 7.18 3.71 -7.25
N SER A 27 6.10 3.55 -8.01
CA SER A 27 5.94 2.48 -8.98
C SER A 27 5.44 3.00 -10.31
N ASP A 28 6.11 2.60 -11.38
CA ASP A 28 5.76 2.91 -12.77
C ASP A 28 4.83 1.81 -13.32
N LEU A 29 3.60 2.19 -13.64
CA LEU A 29 2.54 1.35 -14.18
C LEU A 29 2.22 1.67 -15.64
N ARG A 30 3.05 2.42 -16.36
CA ARG A 30 2.79 2.76 -17.77
C ARG A 30 2.73 1.56 -18.71
N GLY A 31 3.21 0.38 -18.27
CA GLY A 31 3.00 -0.89 -18.98
C GLY A 31 1.60 -1.50 -18.81
N PHE A 32 0.76 -0.94 -17.94
CA PHE A 32 -0.63 -1.30 -17.66
C PHE A 32 -1.54 -0.13 -18.05
N GLU A 33 -1.75 0.04 -19.35
CA GLU A 33 -2.56 1.14 -19.89
C GLU A 33 -3.98 1.17 -19.29
N ASP A 34 -4.47 2.38 -19.01
CA ASP A 34 -5.78 2.68 -18.41
C ASP A 34 -6.00 2.21 -16.96
N TYR A 35 -5.02 1.59 -16.32
CA TYR A 35 -5.18 1.14 -14.93
C TYR A 35 -5.28 2.33 -13.98
N GLN A 36 -6.18 2.22 -13.00
CA GLN A 36 -6.41 3.18 -11.93
C GLN A 36 -6.10 2.55 -10.57
N VAL A 37 -5.87 3.38 -9.54
CA VAL A 37 -5.80 2.89 -8.16
C VAL A 37 -7.19 2.46 -7.71
N LEU A 38 -7.36 1.18 -7.39
CA LEU A 38 -8.59 0.65 -6.80
C LEU A 38 -8.63 0.93 -5.29
N GLU A 39 -7.53 0.60 -4.60
CA GLU A 39 -7.35 0.87 -3.19
C GLU A 39 -5.87 0.83 -2.78
N TYR A 40 -5.55 1.58 -1.74
CA TYR A 40 -4.27 1.50 -1.05
C TYR A 40 -4.55 1.17 0.41
N ILE A 41 -4.21 -0.05 0.81
CA ILE A 41 -4.39 -0.58 2.15
C ILE A 41 -3.05 -0.53 2.88
N VAL A 42 -3.08 -0.01 4.11
CA VAL A 42 -1.94 -0.04 5.02
C VAL A 42 -2.27 -0.74 6.32
N MET A 43 -1.26 -1.32 6.94
CA MET A 43 -1.29 -1.70 8.34
C MET A 43 -0.01 -1.15 8.98
N GLU A 44 -0.18 -0.13 9.81
CA GLU A 44 0.90 0.65 10.42
C GLU A 44 0.52 1.06 11.85
N ASN A 45 1.50 1.16 12.74
CA ASN A 45 1.34 1.65 14.10
C ASN A 45 2.68 2.08 14.69
N ASP A 46 2.68 3.13 15.50
CA ASP A 46 3.90 3.66 16.13
C ASP A 46 4.45 2.73 17.23
N ASP A 47 3.58 1.96 17.90
CA ASP A 47 3.97 0.97 18.89
C ASP A 47 4.20 -0.40 18.25
N MET A 48 5.47 -0.77 18.07
CA MET A 48 5.89 -2.06 17.52
C MET A 48 5.45 -3.28 18.34
N LYS A 49 5.02 -3.08 19.59
CA LYS A 49 4.53 -4.14 20.47
C LYS A 49 3.02 -4.11 20.61
N ALA A 50 2.32 -3.24 19.89
CA ALA A 50 0.88 -3.15 19.94
C ALA A 50 0.24 -4.49 19.53
N VAL A 51 -0.75 -4.91 20.32
CA VAL A 51 -1.55 -6.09 20.06
C VAL A 51 -3.03 -5.72 20.09
N ASN A 52 -3.84 -6.48 19.36
CA ASN A 52 -5.29 -6.40 19.47
C ASN A 52 -5.76 -7.16 20.72
N THR A 53 -6.86 -6.69 21.30
CA THR A 53 -7.57 -7.36 22.39
C THR A 53 -9.04 -7.56 22.00
N LEU A 54 -9.80 -8.29 22.80
CA LEU A 54 -11.24 -8.48 22.58
C LEU A 54 -12.00 -7.14 22.44
N ASN A 55 -11.54 -6.10 23.15
CA ASN A 55 -12.23 -4.81 23.24
C ASN A 55 -11.54 -3.70 22.41
N SER A 56 -10.43 -3.99 21.72
CA SER A 56 -9.66 -2.97 20.99
C SER A 56 -8.87 -3.55 19.83
N GLN A 57 -9.08 -2.99 18.64
CA GLN A 57 -8.31 -3.32 17.42
C GLN A 57 -7.37 -2.16 17.06
N LYS A 58 -6.18 -2.15 17.64
CA LYS A 58 -5.15 -1.13 17.41
C LYS A 58 -4.38 -1.34 16.10
N ILE A 59 -4.27 -2.58 15.65
CA ILE A 59 -3.57 -2.98 14.43
C ILE A 59 -4.58 -3.65 13.52
N LYS A 60 -4.98 -2.97 12.45
CA LYS A 60 -5.85 -3.52 11.42
C LYS A 60 -5.55 -2.85 10.08
N PRO A 61 -5.79 -3.54 8.96
CA PRO A 61 -5.74 -2.92 7.65
C PRO A 61 -6.71 -1.75 7.56
N VAL A 62 -6.27 -0.64 6.98
CA VAL A 62 -7.08 0.55 6.71
C VAL A 62 -6.78 1.09 5.32
N ASN A 63 -7.80 1.69 4.69
CA ASN A 63 -7.60 2.39 3.42
C ASN A 63 -6.92 3.74 3.67
N LYS A 64 -5.88 4.02 2.89
CA LYS A 64 -5.11 5.24 2.91
C LYS A 64 -5.28 5.95 1.57
N THR A 65 -5.55 7.24 1.64
CA THR A 65 -5.75 8.10 0.46
C THR A 65 -4.59 9.06 0.24
N VAL A 66 -3.56 8.99 1.08
CA VAL A 66 -2.35 9.80 0.97
C VAL A 66 -1.39 9.11 0.01
N TYR A 67 -1.64 9.31 -1.28
CA TYR A 67 -0.81 8.88 -2.40
C TYR A 67 -1.06 9.82 -3.58
N ALA A 68 -0.17 9.80 -4.58
CA ALA A 68 -0.42 10.40 -5.89
C ALA A 68 -0.39 9.33 -6.97
N PHE A 69 -1.22 9.50 -7.99
CA PHE A 69 -1.21 8.68 -9.19
C PHE A 69 -1.39 9.61 -10.40
N ASP A 70 -0.30 9.83 -11.13
CA ASP A 70 -0.24 10.75 -12.27
C ASP A 70 0.56 10.11 -13.41
N ASP A 71 0.05 10.18 -14.63
CA ASP A 71 0.67 9.62 -15.84
C ASP A 71 1.17 8.15 -15.67
N GLY A 72 0.36 7.32 -15.01
CA GLY A 72 0.71 5.92 -14.73
C GLY A 72 1.79 5.74 -13.67
N ILE A 73 2.19 6.78 -12.93
CA ILE A 73 3.17 6.71 -11.86
C ILE A 73 2.45 6.85 -10.52
N PHE A 74 2.52 5.80 -9.69
CA PHE A 74 2.05 5.84 -8.31
C PHE A 74 3.18 6.24 -7.37
N SER A 75 2.90 7.12 -6.42
CA SER A 75 3.85 7.51 -5.37
C SER A 75 3.19 7.70 -4.00
N THR A 76 3.91 7.37 -2.93
CA THR A 76 3.48 7.55 -1.53
C THR A 76 4.67 7.50 -0.59
N ASP A 77 4.53 8.13 0.58
CA ASP A 77 5.44 7.90 1.71
C ASP A 77 4.94 6.69 2.51
N MET A 78 5.67 5.58 2.45
CA MET A 78 5.39 4.39 3.25
C MET A 78 5.94 4.59 4.66
N LYS A 79 5.06 4.58 5.66
CA LYS A 79 5.49 4.74 7.06
C LYS A 79 6.49 3.66 7.46
N LYS A 80 7.42 4.00 8.36
CA LYS A 80 8.28 3.01 9.00
C LYS A 80 7.46 1.83 9.56
N CYS A 81 8.02 0.63 9.52
CA CYS A 81 7.37 -0.58 10.02
C CYS A 81 5.94 -0.84 9.49
N SER A 82 5.69 -0.53 8.20
CA SER A 82 4.35 -0.68 7.60
C SER A 82 4.28 -1.85 6.63
N TRP A 83 3.08 -2.46 6.56
CA TRP A 83 2.67 -3.33 5.47
C TRP A 83 1.72 -2.57 4.55
N ASN A 84 1.96 -2.67 3.25
CA ASN A 84 1.30 -1.87 2.21
C ASN A 84 0.82 -2.79 1.10
N VAL A 85 -0.45 -2.64 0.71
CA VAL A 85 -1.06 -3.30 -0.44
C VAL A 85 -1.67 -2.24 -1.32
N ILE A 86 -1.17 -2.13 -2.55
CA ILE A 86 -1.68 -1.17 -3.52
C ILE A 86 -2.26 -1.98 -4.68
N ARG A 87 -3.55 -1.81 -4.92
CA ARG A 87 -4.28 -2.51 -5.99
C ARG A 87 -4.59 -1.53 -7.09
N PHE A 88 -4.30 -1.97 -8.32
CA PHE A 88 -4.66 -1.26 -9.53
C PHE A 88 -5.51 -2.17 -10.40
N GLY A 89 -6.38 -1.58 -11.20
CA GLY A 89 -7.19 -2.32 -12.17
C GLY A 89 -7.77 -1.43 -13.25
N ARG A 90 -8.33 -2.09 -14.27
CA ARG A 90 -9.02 -1.46 -15.40
C ARG A 90 -10.52 -1.71 -15.34
#